data_AF-A0A5P6PEJ6-F1
#
_entry.id   AF-A0A5P6PEJ6-F1
#
_cell.length_a   1.000
_cell.length_b   1.000
_cell.length_c   1.000
_cell.angle_alpha   90.00
_cell.angle_beta   90.00
_cell.angle_gamma   90.00
#
_symmetry.space_group_name_H-M   'P 1'
#
loop_
_entity.id
_entity.type
_entity.pdbx_description
1 polymer ?
#
loop_
_entity_poly.entity_id
_entity_poly.type
_entity_poly.pdbx_seq_one_letter_code
_entity_poly.pdbx_strand_id
1 'polypeptide(L)'
;MSWHERAVHSLGFMMEGDDMDKAVEGFVQVLSFVLASSSTASLLAVGLILLLITTVFACIALRSKPEEVTSFFKVAFFLCLVGGILFSAAGPSLALFYVSQDPIRRKPVNAAIDDLASNRRVRYVIRLISRSPSDAALGIDALTQLGPARQKYSFVADYEELKGYTVKEALDLFGIGYVAGYRVSVVIFPLQVDLYPANARGLLQVVSNVEAGVSPQDRFLKPGKLSDDELREFGDTGIPTYRLDNFKPLYPHYCELAQTFFCGQYAAKELVGGLYRDWHPLGFSQKNPPTQPCAIPKEKFCSFSDWDKVRQEFKGHFGVRAFLIENLEISKIPGRMLFDFQDPLRDRIPDLGLPLSFD
;
A
#
# COMPACT_ATOMS: atom_id res chain seq x y z
N MET A 1 13.90 44.73 41.52
CA MET A 1 12.99 43.63 41.14
C MET A 1 13.82 42.55 40.47
N SER A 2 13.94 41.40 41.13
CA SER A 2 14.92 40.36 40.80
C SER A 2 14.37 39.37 39.77
N TRP A 3 15.29 38.68 39.09
CA TRP A 3 15.02 37.62 38.11
C TRP A 3 14.21 36.43 38.64
N HIS A 4 13.91 36.37 39.94
CA HIS A 4 13.15 35.27 40.54
C HIS A 4 11.61 35.40 40.40
N GLU A 5 11.07 36.57 40.09
CA GLU A 5 9.60 36.74 39.97
C GLU A 5 9.05 36.42 38.57
N ARG A 6 9.89 36.19 37.55
CA ARG A 6 9.44 35.79 36.20
C ARG A 6 9.33 34.27 35.98
N ALA A 7 9.86 33.45 36.88
CA ALA A 7 9.86 31.99 36.71
C ALA A 7 8.59 31.30 37.25
N VAL A 8 7.78 31.96 38.08
CA VAL A 8 6.60 31.34 38.72
C VAL A 8 5.31 31.56 37.92
N HIS A 9 5.32 32.42 36.89
CA HIS A 9 4.14 32.67 36.04
C HIS A 9 4.14 31.94 34.68
N SER A 10 5.17 31.12 34.37
CA SER A 10 5.30 30.39 33.10
C SER A 10 5.08 28.87 33.21
N LEU A 11 4.72 28.36 34.39
CA LEU A 11 4.48 26.93 34.64
C LEU A 11 2.99 26.57 34.84
N GLY A 12 2.10 27.50 34.53
CA GLY A 12 0.66 27.32 34.65
C GLY A 12 -0.07 27.76 33.39
N PHE A 13 0.25 27.18 32.24
CA PHE A 13 -0.58 27.30 31.04
C PHE A 13 -0.52 26.01 30.21
N MET A 14 -1.67 25.32 30.18
CA MET A 14 -2.14 24.42 29.12
C MET A 14 -1.30 23.17 28.80
N MET A 15 -1.52 22.10 29.56
CA MET A 15 -1.70 20.79 28.92
C MET A 15 -3.14 20.75 28.42
N GLU A 16 -3.36 21.13 27.16
CA GLU A 16 -4.62 20.91 26.44
C GLU A 16 -4.82 19.41 26.21
N GLY A 17 -6.07 18.95 26.24
CA GLY A 17 -6.44 17.53 26.10
C GLY A 17 -5.88 16.84 24.86
N ASP A 18 -5.56 17.61 23.82
CA ASP A 18 -4.99 17.12 22.55
C ASP A 18 -3.54 16.58 22.68
N ASP A 19 -2.76 17.06 23.67
CA ASP A 19 -1.41 16.52 23.95
C ASP A 19 -1.47 15.24 24.80
N MET A 20 -2.48 15.12 25.66
CA MET A 20 -2.68 13.91 26.46
C MET A 20 -3.18 12.77 25.59
N ASP A 21 -4.08 13.04 24.64
CA ASP A 21 -4.57 12.05 23.68
C ASP A 21 -3.44 11.57 22.76
N LYS A 22 -2.57 12.47 22.26
CA LYS A 22 -1.36 12.09 21.49
C LYS A 22 -0.34 11.30 22.31
N ALA A 23 -0.16 11.63 23.58
CA ALA A 23 0.72 10.89 24.49
C ALA A 23 0.17 9.49 24.78
N VAL A 24 -1.15 9.35 24.93
CA VAL A 24 -1.83 8.07 25.14
C VAL A 24 -1.79 7.23 23.86
N GLU A 25 -2.04 7.80 22.68
CA GLU A 25 -1.90 7.11 21.40
C GLU A 25 -0.47 6.63 21.15
N GLY A 26 0.52 7.49 21.42
CA GLY A 26 1.94 7.12 21.35
C GLY A 26 2.29 6.01 22.34
N PHE A 27 1.75 6.05 23.56
CA PHE A 27 1.94 5.00 24.55
C PHE A 27 1.30 3.67 24.13
N VAL A 28 0.07 3.70 23.60
CA VAL A 28 -0.63 2.50 23.10
C VAL A 28 0.10 1.90 21.90
N GLN A 29 0.61 2.72 20.98
CA GLN A 29 1.47 2.26 19.90
C GLN A 29 2.71 1.55 20.45
N VAL A 30 3.48 2.20 21.32
CA VAL A 30 4.69 1.60 21.92
C VAL A 30 4.36 0.31 22.67
N LEU A 31 3.25 0.27 23.43
CA LEU A 31 2.82 -0.92 24.16
C LEU A 31 2.47 -2.07 23.21
N SER A 32 1.73 -1.80 22.13
CA SER A 32 1.40 -2.80 21.12
C SER A 32 2.65 -3.37 20.43
N PHE A 33 3.66 -2.53 20.18
CA PHE A 33 4.95 -2.97 19.64
C PHE A 33 5.74 -3.84 20.61
N VAL A 34 5.77 -3.47 21.89
CA VAL A 34 6.50 -4.24 22.92
C VAL A 34 5.84 -5.60 23.15
N LEU A 35 4.52 -5.69 23.07
CA LEU A 35 3.76 -6.94 23.23
C LEU A 35 3.80 -7.86 21.99
N ALA A 36 4.17 -7.34 20.81
CA ALA A 36 4.26 -8.13 19.58
C ALA A 36 5.46 -9.09 19.51
N SER A 37 6.48 -8.90 20.36
CA SER A 37 7.65 -9.78 20.45
C SER A 37 7.77 -10.37 21.85
N SER A 38 7.89 -11.71 21.91
CA SER A 38 8.00 -12.45 23.18
C SER A 38 9.21 -12.02 24.00
N SER A 39 10.29 -11.62 23.33
CA SER A 39 11.54 -11.18 23.97
C SER A 39 11.45 -9.78 24.55
N THR A 40 10.81 -8.83 23.85
CA THR A 40 10.61 -7.45 24.34
C THR A 40 9.59 -7.40 25.46
N ALA A 41 8.52 -8.19 25.36
CA ALA A 41 7.52 -8.34 26.40
C ALA A 41 8.12 -8.93 27.68
N SER A 42 8.99 -9.93 27.56
CA SER A 42 9.67 -10.55 28.70
C SER A 42 10.59 -9.56 29.43
N LEU A 43 11.36 -8.76 28.70
CA LEU A 43 12.25 -7.75 29.29
C LEU A 43 11.46 -6.66 30.01
N LEU A 44 10.37 -6.17 29.42
CA LEU A 44 9.49 -5.19 30.07
C LEU A 44 8.85 -5.77 31.35
N ALA A 45 8.36 -7.01 31.30
CA ALA A 45 7.74 -7.68 32.44
C ALA A 45 8.74 -7.89 33.59
N VAL A 46 9.97 -8.35 33.29
CA VAL A 46 11.04 -8.48 34.29
C VAL A 46 11.39 -7.12 34.90
N GLY A 47 11.49 -6.07 34.08
CA GLY A 47 11.74 -4.70 34.56
C GLY A 47 10.65 -4.20 35.53
N LEU A 48 9.38 -4.39 35.16
CA LEU A 48 8.23 -4.00 36.00
C LEU A 48 8.19 -4.76 37.33
N ILE A 49 8.48 -6.07 37.31
CA ILE A 49 8.55 -6.89 38.52
C ILE A 49 9.66 -6.38 39.45
N LEU A 50 10.84 -6.06 38.92
CA LEU A 50 11.96 -5.52 39.70
C LEU A 50 11.63 -4.13 40.28
N LEU A 51 10.93 -3.27 39.55
CA LEU A 51 10.46 -1.97 40.05
C LEU A 51 9.38 -2.12 41.15
N LEU A 52 8.49 -3.10 41.02
CA LEU A 52 7.52 -3.45 42.07
C LEU A 52 8.23 -3.92 43.35
N ILE A 53 9.22 -4.82 43.24
CA ILE A 53 10.05 -5.27 44.36
C ILE A 53 10.80 -4.07 44.98
N THR A 54 11.32 -3.17 44.15
CA THR A 54 11.97 -1.93 44.60
C THR A 54 11.03 -1.04 45.39
N THR A 55 9.76 -0.93 44.97
CA THR A 55 8.74 -0.14 45.66
C THR A 55 8.42 -0.74 47.04
N VAL A 56 8.30 -2.08 47.12
CA VAL A 56 8.12 -2.80 48.38
C VAL A 56 9.30 -2.56 49.32
N PHE A 57 10.53 -2.65 48.80
CA PHE A 57 11.73 -2.36 49.58
C PHE A 57 11.83 -0.89 50.02
N ALA A 58 11.41 0.06 49.18
CA ALA A 58 11.35 1.48 49.56
C ALA A 58 10.32 1.70 50.69
N CYS A 59 9.15 1.07 50.63
CA CYS A 59 8.16 1.14 51.70
C CYS A 59 8.66 0.55 53.03
N ILE A 60 9.41 -0.56 52.98
CA ILE A 60 10.03 -1.16 54.17
C ILE A 60 11.10 -0.22 54.71
N ALA A 61 11.99 0.30 53.86
CA ALA A 61 13.06 1.23 54.25
C ALA A 61 12.53 2.53 54.89
N LEU A 62 11.39 3.05 54.43
CA LEU A 62 10.76 4.25 54.97
C LEU A 62 10.06 4.01 56.32
N ARG A 63 9.70 2.76 56.65
CA ARG A 63 9.00 2.40 57.89
C ARG A 63 9.93 1.82 58.96
N SER A 64 11.11 1.34 58.57
CA SER A 64 12.10 0.73 59.48
C SER A 64 13.05 1.77 60.06
N LYS A 65 13.62 1.46 61.24
CA LYS A 65 14.71 2.27 61.82
C LYS A 65 15.99 2.07 61.00
N PRO A 66 16.87 3.08 60.86
CA PRO A 66 18.08 2.99 60.04
C PRO A 66 19.02 1.84 60.42
N GLU A 67 18.98 1.43 61.69
CA GLU A 67 19.80 0.37 62.28
C GLU A 67 19.33 -1.05 61.90
N GLU A 68 18.08 -1.21 61.45
CA GLU A 68 17.49 -2.50 61.07
C GLU A 68 17.71 -2.85 59.59
N VAL A 69 18.21 -1.90 58.79
CA VAL A 69 18.43 -2.08 57.35
C VAL A 69 19.84 -2.64 57.09
N THR A 70 19.90 -3.97 56.93
CA THR A 70 21.16 -4.69 56.65
C THR A 70 21.81 -4.26 55.33
N SER A 71 23.14 -4.37 55.23
CA SER A 71 23.88 -4.05 53.99
C SER A 71 23.42 -4.88 52.77
N PHE A 72 23.00 -6.12 52.99
CA PHE A 72 22.42 -6.97 51.95
C PHE A 72 21.15 -6.36 51.35
N PHE A 73 20.27 -5.81 52.19
CA PHE A 73 19.05 -5.15 51.74
C PHE A 73 19.34 -3.94 50.84
N LYS A 74 20.36 -3.14 51.18
CA LYS A 74 20.77 -1.97 50.38
C LYS A 74 21.29 -2.39 49.00
N VAL A 75 22.07 -3.47 48.94
CA VAL A 75 22.58 -4.02 47.66
C VAL A 75 21.43 -4.59 46.83
N ALA A 76 20.53 -5.36 47.44
CA ALA A 76 19.36 -5.92 46.75
C ALA A 76 18.43 -4.82 46.20
N PHE A 77 18.19 -3.77 46.99
CA PHE A 77 17.43 -2.59 46.56
C PHE A 77 18.07 -1.90 45.35
N PHE A 78 19.38 -1.65 45.40
CA PHE A 78 20.10 -1.00 44.30
C PHE A 78 20.07 -1.85 43.02
N LEU A 79 20.30 -3.17 43.13
CA LEU A 79 20.26 -4.07 41.98
C LEU A 79 18.85 -4.19 41.39
N CYS A 80 17.80 -4.21 42.22
CA CYS A 80 16.42 -4.21 41.73
C CYS A 80 16.05 -2.89 41.07
N LEU A 81 16.50 -1.75 41.60
CA LEU A 81 16.23 -0.43 41.01
C LEU A 81 16.93 -0.28 39.66
N VAL A 82 18.25 -0.53 39.61
CA VAL A 82 19.04 -0.40 38.37
C VAL A 82 18.59 -1.43 37.33
N GLY A 83 18.40 -2.68 37.75
CA GLY A 83 17.89 -3.74 36.87
C GLY A 83 16.48 -3.41 36.37
N GLY A 84 15.59 -2.97 37.24
CA GLY A 84 14.23 -2.56 36.89
C GLY A 84 14.21 -1.46 35.84
N ILE A 85 14.98 -0.38 36.04
CA ILE A 85 15.10 0.73 35.08
C ILE A 85 15.67 0.23 33.75
N LEU A 86 16.77 -0.52 33.76
CA LEU A 86 17.42 -1.00 32.55
C LEU A 86 16.52 -1.93 31.74
N PHE A 87 15.88 -2.91 32.38
CA PHE A 87 15.00 -3.86 31.70
C PHE A 87 13.68 -3.23 31.23
N SER A 88 13.11 -2.30 32.00
CA SER A 88 11.93 -1.53 31.60
C SER A 88 12.20 -0.58 30.43
N ALA A 89 13.41 -0.03 30.32
CA ALA A 89 13.82 0.81 29.19
C ALA A 89 14.26 -0.02 27.96
N ALA A 90 14.88 -1.19 28.18
CA ALA A 90 15.41 -2.04 27.12
C ALA A 90 14.31 -2.65 26.24
N GLY A 91 13.16 -3.04 26.81
CA GLY A 91 12.03 -3.59 26.05
C GLY A 91 11.53 -2.63 24.95
N PRO A 92 11.12 -1.39 25.29
CA PRO A 92 10.74 -0.37 24.33
C PRO A 92 11.87 0.02 23.36
N SER A 93 13.10 0.13 23.86
CA SER A 93 14.26 0.50 23.03
C SER A 93 14.59 -0.56 21.98
N LEU A 94 14.51 -1.84 22.34
CA LEU A 94 14.67 -2.95 21.40
C LEU A 94 13.51 -3.05 20.42
N ALA A 95 12.27 -2.81 20.86
CA ALA A 95 11.12 -2.78 19.96
C ALA A 95 11.28 -1.67 18.90
N LEU A 96 11.68 -0.46 19.30
CA LEU A 96 11.99 0.64 18.38
C LEU A 96 13.18 0.33 17.48
N PHE A 97 14.21 -0.33 18.01
CA PHE A 97 15.37 -0.75 17.24
C PHE A 97 14.98 -1.80 16.17
N TYR A 98 14.20 -2.81 16.53
CA TYR A 98 13.70 -3.81 15.58
C TYR A 98 12.76 -3.19 14.54
N VAL A 99 11.88 -2.27 14.92
CA VAL A 99 11.05 -1.51 13.96
C VAL A 99 11.92 -0.65 13.03
N SER A 100 13.04 -0.11 13.51
CA SER A 100 13.99 0.62 12.67
C SER A 100 14.86 -0.29 11.79
N GLN A 101 14.95 -1.58 12.12
CA GLN A 101 15.84 -2.56 11.46
C GLN A 101 15.13 -3.63 10.65
N ASP A 102 13.82 -3.86 10.81
CA ASP A 102 13.05 -4.70 9.90
C ASP A 102 12.60 -3.85 8.72
N PRO A 103 13.35 -3.83 7.59
CA PRO A 103 12.85 -3.19 6.39
C PRO A 103 11.53 -3.86 6.03
N ILE A 104 10.48 -3.06 5.85
CA ILE A 104 9.18 -3.51 5.34
C ILE A 104 9.43 -4.50 4.20
N ARG A 105 9.01 -5.76 4.39
CA ARG A 105 9.34 -6.84 3.45
C ARG A 105 8.61 -6.60 2.13
N ARG A 106 9.40 -6.31 1.09
CA ARG A 106 8.91 -6.10 -0.27
C ARG A 106 8.69 -7.45 -0.95
N LYS A 107 7.62 -7.57 -1.75
CA LYS A 107 7.42 -8.75 -2.60
C LYS A 107 8.53 -8.83 -3.67
N PRO A 108 9.24 -9.96 -3.81
CA PRO A 108 10.22 -10.13 -4.88
C PRO A 108 9.53 -10.09 -6.26
N VAL A 109 10.19 -9.49 -7.26
CA VAL A 109 9.65 -9.37 -8.63
C VAL A 109 9.25 -10.73 -9.22
N ASN A 110 10.05 -11.78 -9.02
CA ASN A 110 9.71 -13.11 -9.51
C ASN A 110 8.40 -13.63 -8.90
N ALA A 111 8.18 -13.39 -7.60
CA ALA A 111 6.93 -13.78 -6.94
C ALA A 111 5.74 -12.96 -7.46
N ALA A 112 5.92 -11.68 -7.79
CA ALA A 112 4.89 -10.86 -8.44
C ALA A 112 4.56 -11.36 -9.86
N ILE A 113 5.56 -11.84 -10.61
CA ILE A 113 5.36 -12.48 -11.92
C ILE A 113 4.63 -13.82 -11.77
N ASP A 114 4.95 -14.62 -10.73
CA ASP A 114 4.22 -15.86 -10.45
C ASP A 114 2.76 -15.59 -10.06
N ASP A 115 2.52 -14.53 -9.27
CA ASP A 115 1.19 -14.03 -8.95
C ASP A 115 0.45 -13.50 -10.21
N LEU A 116 1.16 -12.92 -11.19
CA LEU A 116 0.59 -12.52 -12.47
C LEU A 116 0.21 -13.76 -13.30
N ALA A 117 1.12 -14.71 -13.43
CA ALA A 117 0.93 -15.92 -14.21
C ALA A 117 -0.26 -16.75 -13.71
N SER A 118 -0.33 -16.90 -12.38
CA SER A 118 -1.41 -17.60 -11.70
C SER A 118 -2.66 -16.74 -11.51
N ASN A 119 -2.65 -15.48 -11.97
CA ASN A 119 -3.65 -14.46 -11.67
C ASN A 119 -4.13 -14.52 -10.22
N ARG A 120 -3.19 -14.55 -9.27
CA ARG A 120 -3.47 -14.72 -7.84
C ARG A 120 -4.42 -13.64 -7.36
N ARG A 121 -5.44 -14.05 -6.60
CA ARG A 121 -6.44 -13.16 -6.02
C ARG A 121 -5.79 -12.04 -5.21
N VAL A 122 -6.20 -10.81 -5.49
CA VAL A 122 -5.81 -9.62 -4.73
C VAL A 122 -6.78 -9.39 -3.57
N ARG A 123 -6.25 -9.05 -2.40
CA ARG A 123 -7.05 -8.74 -1.20
C ARG A 123 -7.12 -7.25 -0.90
N TYR A 124 -6.03 -6.52 -1.17
CA TYR A 124 -5.94 -5.09 -0.98
C TYR A 124 -5.42 -4.44 -2.25
N VAL A 125 -6.07 -3.37 -2.65
CA VAL A 125 -5.70 -2.59 -3.81
C VAL A 125 -5.27 -1.20 -3.38
N ILE A 126 -4.42 -0.58 -4.20
CA ILE A 126 -3.90 0.76 -3.98
C ILE A 126 -4.09 1.63 -5.22
N ARG A 127 -4.54 2.86 -5.00
CA ARG A 127 -4.60 3.93 -6.00
C ARG A 127 -3.63 5.03 -5.60
N LEU A 128 -2.76 5.44 -6.52
CA LEU A 128 -1.81 6.55 -6.33
C LEU A 128 -2.13 7.71 -7.28
N ILE A 129 -2.30 8.91 -6.75
CA ILE A 129 -2.60 10.12 -7.54
C ILE A 129 -1.50 11.13 -7.30
N SER A 130 -0.61 11.30 -8.28
CA SER A 130 0.37 12.40 -8.26
C SER A 130 -0.32 13.72 -8.61
N ARG A 131 -0.08 14.76 -7.81
CA ARG A 131 -0.74 16.05 -7.96
C ARG A 131 0.19 17.22 -7.61
N SER A 132 -0.05 18.36 -8.25
CA SER A 132 0.52 19.63 -7.79
C SER A 132 -0.03 19.98 -6.39
N PRO A 133 0.77 20.57 -5.49
CA PRO A 133 0.26 21.09 -4.21
C PRO A 133 -0.90 22.09 -4.37
N SER A 134 -0.95 22.82 -5.49
CA SER A 134 -2.03 23.76 -5.81
C SER A 134 -3.34 23.10 -6.24
N ASP A 135 -3.31 21.81 -6.61
CA ASP A 135 -4.49 21.06 -7.00
C ASP A 135 -5.17 20.47 -5.76
N ALA A 136 -5.99 21.30 -5.11
CA ALA A 136 -6.70 20.94 -3.90
C ALA A 136 -7.76 19.86 -4.13
N ALA A 137 -8.34 19.77 -5.33
CA ALA A 137 -9.40 18.81 -5.65
C ALA A 137 -8.89 17.36 -5.70
N LEU A 138 -7.61 17.17 -6.03
CA LEU A 138 -6.95 15.87 -5.98
C LEU A 138 -6.32 15.56 -4.61
N GLY A 139 -6.40 16.50 -3.66
CA GLY A 139 -5.98 16.29 -2.27
C GLY A 139 -6.81 15.21 -1.59
N ILE A 140 -6.20 14.44 -0.67
CA ILE A 140 -6.85 13.28 -0.07
C ILE A 140 -8.17 13.63 0.63
N ASP A 141 -8.26 14.82 1.23
CA ASP A 141 -9.44 15.30 1.97
C ASP A 141 -10.60 15.72 1.06
N ALA A 142 -10.29 16.09 -0.20
CA ALA A 142 -11.28 16.54 -1.19
C ALA A 142 -11.62 15.45 -2.21
N LEU A 143 -10.89 14.34 -2.23
CA LEU A 143 -11.04 13.28 -3.21
C LEU A 143 -12.34 12.51 -2.95
N THR A 144 -13.27 12.56 -3.89
CA THR A 144 -14.59 11.93 -3.77
C THR A 144 -14.66 10.55 -4.42
N GLN A 145 -13.88 10.32 -5.47
CA GLN A 145 -13.87 9.08 -6.26
C GLN A 145 -12.44 8.62 -6.56
N LEU A 146 -12.25 7.33 -6.88
CA LEU A 146 -10.94 6.75 -7.22
C LEU A 146 -10.30 7.37 -8.49
N GLY A 147 -11.14 7.88 -9.39
CA GLY A 147 -10.78 8.58 -10.61
C GLY A 147 -11.75 9.72 -10.92
N PRO A 148 -11.49 10.51 -11.98
CA PRO A 148 -12.36 11.59 -12.43
C PRO A 148 -13.83 11.17 -12.60
N ALA A 149 -14.77 12.06 -12.29
CA ALA A 149 -16.22 11.77 -12.27
C ALA A 149 -16.82 11.23 -13.58
N ARG A 150 -16.16 11.47 -14.72
CA ARG A 150 -16.59 10.93 -16.02
C ARG A 150 -16.19 9.46 -16.23
N GLN A 151 -15.19 8.97 -15.48
CA GLN A 151 -14.72 7.60 -15.58
C GLN A 151 -15.71 6.65 -14.89
N LYS A 152 -16.00 5.54 -15.56
CA LYS A 152 -16.73 4.39 -15.01
C LYS A 152 -15.79 3.40 -14.34
N TYR A 153 -14.56 3.29 -14.84
CA TYR A 153 -13.54 2.40 -14.29
C TYR A 153 -12.23 3.13 -14.06
N SER A 154 -11.57 2.81 -12.96
CA SER A 154 -10.31 3.39 -12.51
C SER A 154 -9.22 2.33 -12.41
N PHE A 155 -7.97 2.73 -12.62
CA PHE A 155 -6.82 1.84 -12.46
C PHE A 155 -6.35 1.77 -11.02
N VAL A 156 -6.12 0.55 -10.53
CA VAL A 156 -5.53 0.27 -9.22
C VAL A 156 -4.43 -0.80 -9.36
N ALA A 157 -3.55 -0.88 -8.37
CA ALA A 157 -2.48 -1.88 -8.29
C ALA A 157 -2.71 -2.84 -7.12
N ASP A 158 -2.00 -3.97 -7.11
CA ASP A 158 -1.87 -4.80 -5.90
C ASP A 158 -1.04 -4.04 -4.84
N TYR A 159 -1.65 -3.80 -3.68
CA TYR A 159 -0.98 -3.14 -2.56
C TYR A 159 0.28 -3.91 -2.09
N GLU A 160 0.22 -5.23 -2.06
CA GLU A 160 1.34 -6.07 -1.56
C GLU A 160 2.58 -5.98 -2.44
N GLU A 161 2.41 -5.58 -3.71
CA GLU A 161 3.53 -5.38 -4.64
C GLU A 161 4.18 -4.00 -4.53
N LEU A 162 3.47 -3.00 -3.97
CA LEU A 162 3.99 -1.64 -3.78
C LEU A 162 4.41 -1.35 -2.33
N LYS A 163 4.00 -2.19 -1.38
CA LYS A 163 4.35 -2.09 0.04
C LYS A 163 5.87 -1.97 0.26
N GLY A 164 6.30 -1.00 1.06
CA GLY A 164 7.70 -0.77 1.42
C GLY A 164 8.55 -0.06 0.37
N TYR A 165 8.04 0.19 -0.84
CA TYR A 165 8.66 1.10 -1.81
C TYR A 165 8.48 2.56 -1.37
N THR A 166 9.40 3.44 -1.75
CA THR A 166 9.11 4.87 -1.63
C THR A 166 7.93 5.22 -2.51
N VAL A 167 7.20 6.28 -2.18
CA VAL A 167 6.02 6.68 -2.96
C VAL A 167 6.40 6.99 -4.41
N LYS A 168 7.58 7.60 -4.64
CA LYS A 168 8.14 7.81 -5.98
C LYS A 168 8.46 6.48 -6.69
N GLU A 169 9.08 5.53 -6.01
CA GLU A 169 9.32 4.19 -6.57
C GLU A 169 7.99 3.50 -6.94
N ALA A 170 6.96 3.61 -6.09
CA ALA A 170 5.65 3.06 -6.34
C ALA A 170 4.94 3.71 -7.54
N LEU A 171 5.07 5.03 -7.71
CA LEU A 171 4.59 5.75 -8.89
C LEU A 171 5.31 5.30 -10.18
N ASP A 172 6.62 5.07 -10.13
CA ASP A 172 7.38 4.57 -11.27
C ASP A 172 7.00 3.13 -11.61
N LEU A 173 6.84 2.27 -10.59
CA LEU A 173 6.38 0.89 -10.78
C LEU A 173 4.96 0.87 -11.35
N PHE A 174 4.08 1.78 -10.96
CA PHE A 174 2.73 1.92 -11.49
C PHE A 174 2.65 2.78 -12.77
N GLY A 175 3.80 3.31 -13.23
CA GLY A 175 3.97 4.05 -14.48
C GLY A 175 3.28 5.41 -14.62
N ILE A 176 2.91 6.03 -13.49
CA ILE A 176 2.34 7.39 -13.46
C ILE A 176 3.43 8.46 -13.63
N GLY A 177 4.67 8.13 -13.27
CA GLY A 177 5.78 9.07 -13.23
C GLY A 177 5.66 10.09 -12.09
N TYR A 178 6.80 10.66 -11.69
CA TYR A 178 6.86 11.66 -10.62
C TYR A 178 7.39 13.00 -11.15
N VAL A 179 6.72 14.08 -10.79
CA VAL A 179 7.18 15.46 -11.04
C VAL A 179 7.69 16.05 -9.74
N ALA A 180 8.90 16.64 -9.75
CA ALA A 180 9.50 17.22 -8.56
C ALA A 180 8.59 18.29 -7.92
N GLY A 181 8.42 18.20 -6.59
CA GLY A 181 7.55 19.11 -5.82
C GLY A 181 6.08 18.69 -5.79
N TYR A 182 5.69 17.63 -6.49
CA TYR A 182 4.32 17.10 -6.41
C TYR A 182 4.13 16.29 -5.13
N ARG A 183 2.88 16.28 -4.66
CA ARG A 183 2.39 15.42 -3.58
C ARG A 183 1.73 14.18 -4.17
N VAL A 184 1.46 13.20 -3.33
CA VAL A 184 0.76 11.98 -3.76
C VAL A 184 -0.33 11.62 -2.78
N SER A 185 -1.57 11.66 -3.27
CA SER A 185 -2.73 11.14 -2.55
C SER A 185 -2.83 9.64 -2.80
N VAL A 186 -2.94 8.84 -1.75
CA VAL A 186 -2.99 7.38 -1.81
C VAL A 186 -4.24 6.86 -1.11
N VAL A 187 -4.94 5.97 -1.78
CA VAL A 187 -6.11 5.25 -1.25
C VAL A 187 -5.77 3.76 -1.25
N ILE A 188 -5.73 3.12 -0.08
CA ILE A 188 -5.52 1.67 0.08
C ILE A 188 -6.79 1.08 0.68
N PHE A 189 -7.32 0.00 0.13
CA PHE A 189 -8.58 -0.58 0.63
C PHE A 189 -8.71 -2.07 0.34
N PRO A 190 -9.49 -2.80 1.17
CA PRO A 190 -9.79 -4.20 0.92
C PRO A 190 -10.69 -4.34 -0.31
N LEU A 191 -10.41 -5.35 -1.13
CA LEU A 191 -11.21 -5.66 -2.30
C LEU A 191 -12.51 -6.36 -1.90
N GLN A 192 -13.63 -5.69 -2.15
CA GLN A 192 -14.99 -6.19 -1.86
C GLN A 192 -15.89 -6.24 -3.11
N VAL A 193 -15.39 -5.75 -4.23
CA VAL A 193 -16.11 -5.69 -5.51
C VAL A 193 -15.29 -6.40 -6.58
N ASP A 194 -15.90 -6.59 -7.76
CA ASP A 194 -15.23 -7.20 -8.89
C ASP A 194 -14.02 -6.39 -9.35
N LEU A 195 -12.96 -7.12 -9.68
CA LEU A 195 -11.69 -6.59 -10.13
C LEU A 195 -11.33 -7.26 -11.45
N TYR A 196 -11.05 -6.45 -12.46
CA TYR A 196 -10.68 -6.94 -13.79
C TYR A 196 -9.17 -6.77 -13.95
N PRO A 197 -8.39 -7.86 -14.09
CA PRO A 197 -6.98 -7.75 -14.46
C PRO A 197 -6.83 -6.90 -15.72
N ALA A 198 -5.92 -5.94 -15.71
CA ALA A 198 -5.69 -5.05 -16.86
C ALA A 198 -4.95 -5.76 -18.00
N ASN A 199 -5.05 -7.08 -18.14
CA ASN A 199 -4.54 -7.78 -19.32
C ASN A 199 -5.46 -7.53 -20.52
N ALA A 200 -5.04 -7.98 -21.71
CA ALA A 200 -5.78 -7.74 -22.95
C ALA A 200 -7.26 -8.16 -22.86
N ARG A 201 -7.53 -9.34 -22.28
CA ARG A 201 -8.89 -9.85 -22.08
C ARG A 201 -9.70 -8.95 -21.15
N GLY A 202 -9.19 -8.67 -19.95
CA GLY A 202 -9.92 -7.88 -18.95
C GLY A 202 -10.13 -6.42 -19.39
N LEU A 203 -9.18 -5.84 -20.12
CA LEU A 203 -9.37 -4.53 -20.74
C LEU A 203 -10.51 -4.55 -21.77
N LEU A 204 -10.55 -5.52 -22.67
CA LEU A 204 -11.61 -5.63 -23.69
C LEU A 204 -12.99 -5.96 -23.09
N GLN A 205 -13.03 -6.64 -21.95
CA GLN A 205 -14.25 -6.86 -21.19
C GLN A 205 -14.77 -5.53 -20.60
N VAL A 206 -13.91 -4.73 -19.98
CA VAL A 206 -14.26 -3.40 -19.43
C VAL A 206 -14.67 -2.42 -20.54
N VAL A 207 -13.83 -2.29 -21.57
CA VAL A 207 -14.23 -2.32 -22.99
C VAL A 207 -15.72 -2.34 -23.32
N SER A 208 -16.18 -3.57 -23.54
CA SER A 208 -17.54 -3.96 -23.85
C SER A 208 -18.56 -3.40 -22.84
N ASN A 209 -18.24 -3.47 -21.53
CA ASN A 209 -19.14 -3.02 -20.47
C ASN A 209 -19.43 -1.52 -20.53
N VAL A 210 -18.43 -0.67 -20.77
CA VAL A 210 -18.64 0.78 -20.82
C VAL A 210 -19.36 1.21 -22.11
N GLU A 211 -19.14 0.48 -23.20
CA GLU A 211 -19.71 0.76 -24.52
C GLU A 211 -21.21 0.49 -24.64
N ALA A 212 -21.78 -0.30 -23.71
CA ALA A 212 -23.22 -0.44 -23.60
C ALA A 212 -23.95 0.92 -23.48
N GLY A 213 -23.31 1.92 -22.85
CA GLY A 213 -23.81 3.29 -22.71
C GLY A 213 -23.33 4.28 -23.77
N VAL A 214 -22.59 3.83 -24.79
CA VAL A 214 -22.06 4.65 -25.89
C VAL A 214 -22.89 4.41 -27.16
N SER A 215 -23.13 5.47 -27.95
CA SER A 215 -23.81 5.41 -29.25
C SER A 215 -23.17 4.34 -30.15
N PRO A 216 -23.95 3.48 -30.84
CA PRO A 216 -23.41 2.38 -31.65
C PRO A 216 -22.34 2.79 -32.67
N GLN A 217 -22.48 3.97 -33.29
CA GLN A 217 -21.50 4.53 -34.24
C GLN A 217 -20.12 4.82 -33.63
N ASP A 218 -20.07 5.15 -32.34
CA ASP A 218 -18.87 5.60 -31.61
C ASP A 218 -18.18 4.47 -30.82
N ARG A 219 -18.77 3.27 -30.83
CA ARG A 219 -18.18 2.08 -30.18
C ARG A 219 -16.91 1.64 -30.90
N PHE A 220 -15.89 1.30 -30.13
CA PHE A 220 -14.69 0.62 -30.59
C PHE A 220 -15.00 -0.83 -30.97
N LEU A 221 -15.74 -1.57 -30.14
CA LEU A 221 -16.10 -2.98 -30.36
C LEU A 221 -17.36 -3.08 -31.25
N LYS A 222 -17.24 -2.60 -32.49
CA LYS A 222 -18.29 -2.74 -33.52
C LYS A 222 -18.58 -4.22 -33.83
N PRO A 223 -19.78 -4.55 -34.35
CA PRO A 223 -20.10 -5.92 -34.76
C PRO A 223 -19.01 -6.53 -35.65
N GLY A 224 -18.64 -7.78 -35.37
CA GLY A 224 -17.63 -8.53 -36.11
C GLY A 224 -16.18 -8.35 -35.64
N LYS A 225 -15.90 -7.48 -34.66
CA LYS A 225 -14.56 -7.43 -34.02
C LYS A 225 -14.32 -8.56 -33.03
N LEU A 226 -15.39 -9.01 -32.38
CA LEU A 226 -15.42 -10.17 -31.51
C LEU A 226 -16.54 -11.08 -32.02
N SER A 227 -16.29 -12.38 -31.97
CA SER A 227 -17.28 -13.42 -32.19
C SER A 227 -18.23 -13.54 -31.00
N ASP A 228 -19.38 -14.18 -31.21
CA ASP A 228 -20.36 -14.42 -30.14
C ASP A 228 -19.78 -15.32 -29.03
N ASP A 229 -18.81 -16.19 -29.36
CA ASP A 229 -18.13 -17.04 -28.39
C ASP A 229 -17.23 -16.22 -27.46
N GLU A 230 -16.46 -15.28 -28.03
CA GLU A 230 -15.59 -14.36 -27.27
C GLU A 230 -16.43 -13.41 -26.40
N LEU A 231 -17.55 -12.90 -26.92
CA LEU A 231 -18.48 -12.08 -26.15
C LEU A 231 -19.13 -12.85 -25.00
N ARG A 232 -19.45 -14.14 -25.20
CA ARG A 232 -19.94 -15.02 -24.13
C ARG A 232 -18.87 -15.28 -23.08
N GLU A 233 -17.61 -15.47 -23.49
CA GLU A 233 -16.49 -15.64 -22.56
C GLU A 233 -16.31 -14.41 -21.66
N PHE A 234 -16.54 -13.20 -22.19
CA PHE A 234 -16.52 -11.96 -21.40
C PHE A 234 -17.65 -11.88 -20.36
N GLY A 235 -18.64 -12.77 -20.41
CA GLY A 235 -19.62 -12.93 -19.34
C GLY A 235 -19.06 -13.63 -18.09
N ASP A 236 -17.94 -14.35 -18.21
CA ASP A 236 -17.30 -15.02 -17.09
C ASP A 236 -16.24 -14.11 -16.44
N THR A 237 -16.54 -13.67 -15.22
CA THR A 237 -15.70 -12.81 -14.38
C THR A 237 -14.88 -13.59 -13.35
N GLY A 238 -14.87 -14.93 -13.38
CA GLY A 238 -14.09 -15.75 -12.48
C GLY A 238 -12.59 -15.48 -12.60
N ILE A 239 -11.89 -15.27 -11.47
CA ILE A 239 -10.44 -15.00 -11.44
C ILE A 239 -9.60 -15.95 -12.33
N PRO A 240 -9.87 -17.26 -12.40
CA PRO A 240 -9.11 -18.16 -13.29
C PRO A 240 -9.22 -17.81 -14.78
N THR A 241 -10.33 -17.24 -15.28
CA THR A 241 -10.51 -16.98 -16.71
C THR A 241 -9.55 -15.94 -17.26
N TYR A 242 -9.04 -15.07 -16.39
CA TYR A 242 -8.01 -14.09 -16.76
C TYR A 242 -6.58 -14.64 -16.71
N ARG A 243 -6.38 -15.92 -16.36
CA ARG A 243 -5.07 -16.55 -16.54
C ARG A 243 -4.79 -16.68 -18.02
N LEU A 244 -3.64 -16.16 -18.46
CA LEU A 244 -3.28 -16.19 -19.87
C LEU A 244 -3.31 -17.60 -20.46
N ASP A 245 -2.91 -18.61 -19.69
CA ASP A 245 -2.92 -20.01 -20.14
C ASP A 245 -4.33 -20.51 -20.53
N ASN A 246 -5.40 -19.92 -19.96
CA ASN A 246 -6.78 -20.30 -20.24
C ASN A 246 -7.33 -19.68 -21.54
N PHE A 247 -6.80 -18.54 -21.98
CA PHE A 247 -7.20 -17.88 -23.22
C PHE A 247 -6.03 -17.71 -24.21
N LYS A 248 -4.96 -18.50 -24.02
CA LYS A 248 -3.72 -18.45 -24.83
C LYS A 248 -3.98 -18.51 -26.35
N PRO A 249 -4.92 -19.32 -26.87
CA PRO A 249 -5.24 -19.33 -28.31
C PRO A 249 -5.81 -18.00 -28.83
N LEU A 250 -6.55 -17.28 -27.98
CA LEU A 250 -7.20 -16.00 -28.32
C LEU A 250 -6.33 -14.79 -28.00
N TYR A 251 -5.25 -14.97 -27.22
CA TYR A 251 -4.37 -13.90 -26.78
C TYR A 251 -3.86 -13.00 -27.91
N PRO A 252 -3.37 -13.50 -29.06
CA PRO A 252 -2.91 -12.62 -30.14
C PRO A 252 -4.01 -11.66 -30.61
N HIS A 253 -5.22 -12.17 -30.84
CA HIS A 253 -6.36 -11.36 -31.28
C HIS A 253 -6.79 -10.34 -30.21
N TYR A 254 -6.93 -10.79 -28.96
CA TYR A 254 -7.26 -9.90 -27.84
C TYR A 254 -6.19 -8.82 -27.64
N CYS A 255 -4.91 -9.18 -27.73
CA CYS A 255 -3.82 -8.24 -27.59
C CYS A 255 -3.82 -7.19 -28.71
N GLU A 256 -4.04 -7.60 -29.96
CA GLU A 256 -4.11 -6.66 -31.08
C GLU A 256 -5.27 -5.66 -30.95
N LEU A 257 -6.44 -6.15 -30.54
CA LEU A 257 -7.59 -5.28 -30.29
C LEU A 257 -7.31 -4.33 -29.12
N ALA A 258 -6.72 -4.84 -28.03
CA ALA A 258 -6.35 -4.05 -26.88
C ALA A 258 -5.31 -2.97 -27.23
N GLN A 259 -4.29 -3.29 -28.02
CA GLN A 259 -3.30 -2.33 -28.52
C GLN A 259 -3.96 -1.29 -29.43
N THR A 260 -4.88 -1.71 -30.31
CA THR A 260 -5.63 -0.79 -31.19
C THR A 260 -6.47 0.18 -30.36
N PHE A 261 -7.16 -0.29 -29.32
CA PHE A 261 -7.88 0.56 -28.38
C PHE A 261 -6.95 1.54 -27.65
N PHE A 262 -5.84 1.01 -27.12
CA PHE A 262 -4.84 1.77 -26.39
C PHE A 262 -4.23 2.90 -27.24
N CYS A 263 -3.97 2.65 -28.52
CA CYS A 263 -3.33 3.60 -29.42
C CYS A 263 -4.31 4.50 -30.20
N GLY A 264 -5.57 4.10 -30.32
CA GLY A 264 -6.60 4.90 -30.98
C GLY A 264 -7.23 5.97 -30.09
N GLN A 265 -8.16 6.73 -30.67
CA GLN A 265 -8.99 7.72 -29.99
C GLN A 265 -10.45 7.24 -30.05
N TYR A 266 -11.01 6.85 -28.91
CA TYR A 266 -12.36 6.29 -28.81
C TYR A 266 -13.08 6.88 -27.60
N ALA A 267 -14.39 7.10 -27.69
CA ALA A 267 -15.19 7.66 -26.60
C ALA A 267 -15.09 6.84 -25.31
N ALA A 268 -15.00 5.50 -25.43
CA ALA A 268 -14.84 4.61 -24.29
C ALA A 268 -13.53 4.85 -23.49
N LYS A 269 -12.50 5.47 -24.07
CA LYS A 269 -11.25 5.81 -23.35
C LYS A 269 -11.41 6.92 -22.32
N GLU A 270 -12.47 7.71 -22.38
CA GLU A 270 -12.78 8.66 -21.30
C GLU A 270 -13.50 7.98 -20.13
N LEU A 271 -14.12 6.83 -20.39
CA LEU A 271 -14.91 6.05 -19.42
C LEU A 271 -14.07 4.99 -18.71
N VAL A 272 -13.14 4.37 -19.42
CA VAL A 272 -12.07 3.55 -18.85
C VAL A 272 -10.94 4.49 -18.52
N GLY A 273 -10.37 4.45 -17.32
CA GLY A 273 -9.26 5.33 -16.95
C GLY A 273 -8.13 5.37 -17.98
N GLY A 274 -7.22 6.34 -17.85
CA GLY A 274 -6.07 6.41 -18.74
C GLY A 274 -5.16 5.19 -18.56
N LEU A 275 -5.11 4.32 -19.57
CA LEU A 275 -3.99 3.39 -19.73
C LEU A 275 -2.74 4.24 -19.97
N TYR A 276 -1.80 4.20 -19.03
CA TYR A 276 -0.56 4.95 -19.13
C TYR A 276 0.41 4.27 -20.13
N ARG A 277 1.49 4.96 -20.51
CA ARG A 277 2.44 4.51 -21.56
C ARG A 277 3.13 3.19 -21.24
N ASP A 278 3.06 2.78 -19.99
CA ASP A 278 3.70 1.63 -19.39
C ASP A 278 2.85 0.37 -19.31
N TRP A 279 1.57 0.48 -19.64
CA TRP A 279 0.71 -0.68 -19.69
C TRP A 279 1.25 -1.77 -20.64
N HIS A 280 1.25 -3.00 -20.16
CA HIS A 280 1.58 -4.19 -20.93
C HIS A 280 0.34 -5.09 -21.09
N PRO A 281 0.10 -5.69 -22.28
CA PRO A 281 -1.09 -6.53 -22.55
C PRO A 281 -1.19 -7.79 -21.70
N LEU A 282 -0.14 -8.15 -20.97
CA LEU A 282 -0.17 -9.25 -20.00
C LEU A 282 -0.79 -8.85 -18.65
N GLY A 283 -1.04 -7.56 -18.39
CA GLY A 283 -1.74 -7.08 -17.20
C GLY A 283 -0.85 -6.45 -16.12
N PHE A 284 0.30 -5.92 -16.50
CA PHE A 284 1.21 -5.23 -15.58
C PHE A 284 1.70 -3.90 -16.17
N SER A 285 2.17 -3.02 -15.32
CA SER A 285 2.88 -1.78 -15.66
C SER A 285 4.37 -2.00 -15.81
N GLN A 286 5.04 -1.19 -16.62
CA GLN A 286 6.48 -1.27 -16.87
C GLN A 286 7.23 -0.08 -16.27
N LYS A 287 8.30 -0.34 -15.50
CA LYS A 287 9.14 0.69 -14.86
C LYS A 287 9.83 1.62 -15.87
N ASN A 288 10.15 1.11 -17.06
CA ASN A 288 10.80 1.87 -18.14
C ASN A 288 10.14 1.51 -19.47
N PRO A 289 8.96 2.08 -19.75
CA PRO A 289 8.21 1.66 -20.91
C PRO A 289 8.83 2.21 -22.20
N PRO A 290 8.55 1.57 -23.35
CA PRO A 290 8.97 2.09 -24.64
C PRO A 290 8.51 3.53 -24.85
N THR A 291 9.35 4.40 -25.42
CA THR A 291 9.00 5.81 -25.64
C THR A 291 7.79 5.98 -26.56
N GLN A 292 7.61 5.07 -27.51
CA GLN A 292 6.52 5.05 -28.48
C GLN A 292 5.87 3.66 -28.52
N PRO A 293 5.04 3.29 -27.52
CA PRO A 293 4.45 1.94 -27.46
C PRO A 293 3.54 1.65 -28.66
N CYS A 294 2.91 2.69 -29.22
CA CYS A 294 2.07 2.60 -30.40
C CYS A 294 2.82 2.49 -31.74
N ALA A 295 4.14 2.65 -31.74
CA ALA A 295 4.97 2.41 -32.91
C ALA A 295 5.53 0.97 -32.95
N ILE A 296 5.32 0.18 -31.90
CA ILE A 296 5.77 -1.21 -31.83
C ILE A 296 4.85 -2.06 -32.72
N PRO A 297 5.42 -2.83 -33.69
CA PRO A 297 4.64 -3.75 -34.49
C PRO A 297 3.84 -4.73 -33.62
N LYS A 298 2.61 -5.01 -34.02
CA LYS A 298 1.66 -5.86 -33.27
C LYS A 298 2.25 -7.21 -32.91
N GLU A 299 2.98 -7.83 -33.83
CA GLU A 299 3.59 -9.15 -33.66
C GLU A 299 4.61 -9.16 -32.53
N LYS A 300 5.32 -8.03 -32.34
CA LYS A 300 6.29 -7.85 -31.25
C LYS A 300 5.60 -7.41 -29.96
N PHE A 301 4.60 -6.54 -30.04
CA PHE A 301 3.87 -6.06 -28.86
C PHE A 301 3.06 -7.19 -28.21
N CYS A 302 2.52 -8.10 -29.03
CA CYS A 302 1.69 -9.23 -28.63
C CYS A 302 2.46 -10.55 -28.58
N SER A 303 3.80 -10.52 -28.61
CA SER A 303 4.58 -11.75 -28.52
C SER A 303 4.50 -12.31 -27.11
N PHE A 304 3.91 -13.50 -26.99
CA PHE A 304 3.98 -14.32 -25.78
C PHE A 304 4.31 -15.76 -26.18
N SER A 305 5.21 -16.39 -25.43
CA SER A 305 5.50 -17.82 -25.61
C SER A 305 5.29 -18.59 -24.32
N ASP A 306 6.00 -18.19 -23.26
CA ASP A 306 5.94 -18.79 -21.94
C ASP A 306 6.33 -17.79 -20.85
N TRP A 307 5.97 -18.12 -19.60
CA TRP A 307 6.23 -17.29 -18.44
C TRP A 307 7.71 -17.21 -18.05
N ASP A 308 8.55 -18.18 -18.43
CA ASP A 308 9.97 -18.12 -18.12
C ASP A 308 10.68 -17.06 -18.96
N LYS A 309 10.32 -16.90 -20.24
CA LYS A 309 10.80 -15.80 -21.07
C LYS A 309 10.28 -14.45 -20.58
N VAL A 310 9.00 -14.36 -20.21
CA VAL A 310 8.46 -13.13 -19.58
C VAL A 310 9.26 -12.79 -18.33
N ARG A 311 9.60 -13.77 -17.50
CA ARG A 311 10.43 -13.56 -16.31
C ARG A 311 11.83 -13.05 -16.70
N GLN A 312 12.48 -13.65 -17.70
CA GLN A 312 13.82 -13.22 -18.13
C GLN A 312 13.81 -11.80 -18.71
N GLU A 313 12.85 -11.50 -19.58
CA GLU A 313 12.74 -10.22 -20.28
C GLU A 313 12.33 -9.07 -19.33
N PHE A 314 11.36 -9.32 -18.46
CA PHE A 314 10.75 -8.27 -17.65
C PHE A 314 11.28 -8.20 -16.21
N LYS A 315 12.15 -9.10 -15.73
CA LYS A 315 12.65 -9.03 -14.33
C LYS A 315 13.21 -7.65 -13.93
N GLY A 316 13.85 -6.93 -14.85
CA GLY A 316 14.39 -5.58 -14.61
C GLY A 316 13.40 -4.44 -14.88
N HIS A 317 12.29 -4.72 -15.55
CA HIS A 317 11.36 -3.72 -16.09
C HIS A 317 9.92 -3.91 -15.59
N PHE A 318 9.62 -4.99 -14.89
CA PHE A 318 8.33 -5.27 -14.27
C PHE A 318 8.05 -4.20 -13.21
N GLY A 319 6.88 -3.59 -13.33
CA GLY A 319 6.35 -2.63 -12.39
C GLY A 319 5.51 -3.33 -11.33
N VAL A 320 4.20 -3.39 -11.57
CA VAL A 320 3.21 -3.99 -10.69
C VAL A 320 2.04 -4.55 -11.51
N ARG A 321 1.33 -5.55 -11.00
CA ARG A 321 0.05 -5.97 -11.60
C ARG A 321 -0.96 -4.83 -11.56
N ALA A 322 -1.54 -4.53 -12.71
CA ALA A 322 -2.52 -3.47 -12.87
C ALA A 322 -3.93 -4.08 -13.01
N PHE A 323 -4.91 -3.38 -12.45
CA PHE A 323 -6.29 -3.81 -12.46
C PHE A 323 -7.22 -2.63 -12.73
N LEU A 324 -8.38 -2.96 -13.30
CA LEU A 324 -9.52 -2.07 -13.50
C LEU A 324 -10.57 -2.42 -12.46
N ILE A 325 -11.07 -1.39 -11.78
CA ILE A 325 -12.16 -1.48 -10.81
C ILE A 325 -13.17 -0.40 -11.15
N GLU A 326 -14.44 -0.62 -10.80
CA GLU A 326 -15.44 0.46 -10.91
C GLU A 326 -14.95 1.73 -10.20
N ASN A 327 -15.33 2.90 -10.71
CA ASN A 327 -14.94 4.17 -10.13
C ASN A 327 -15.72 4.45 -8.84
N LEU A 328 -15.27 3.83 -7.75
CA LEU A 328 -15.95 3.85 -6.46
C LEU A 328 -15.90 5.23 -5.81
N GLU A 329 -16.98 5.56 -5.11
CA GLU A 329 -17.02 6.70 -4.19
C GLU A 329 -16.21 6.37 -2.94
N ILE A 330 -15.16 7.15 -2.68
CA ILE A 330 -14.20 6.87 -1.60
C ILE A 330 -14.90 6.81 -0.25
N SER A 331 -15.85 7.70 0.01
CA SER A 331 -16.63 7.73 1.26
C SER A 331 -17.32 6.40 1.59
N LYS A 332 -17.68 5.62 0.56
CA LYS A 332 -18.42 4.35 0.66
C LYS A 332 -17.54 3.10 0.70
N ILE A 333 -16.22 3.24 0.51
CA ILE A 333 -15.29 2.09 0.56
C ILE A 333 -15.03 1.72 2.03
N PRO A 334 -15.45 0.53 2.50
CA PRO A 334 -15.22 0.12 3.88
C PRO A 334 -13.76 -0.24 4.12
N GLY A 335 -13.23 0.13 5.29
CA GLY A 335 -11.84 -0.19 5.67
C GLY A 335 -10.78 0.49 4.79
N ARG A 336 -11.15 1.58 4.08
CA ARG A 336 -10.20 2.38 3.32
C ARG A 336 -9.22 3.09 4.25
N MET A 337 -8.01 3.26 3.76
CA MET A 337 -6.96 4.06 4.38
C MET A 337 -6.53 5.14 3.40
N LEU A 338 -6.42 6.35 3.90
CA LEU A 338 -6.21 7.57 3.14
C LEU A 338 -4.90 8.19 3.59
N PHE A 339 -4.00 8.45 2.64
CA PHE A 339 -2.69 9.04 2.91
C PHE A 339 -2.44 10.22 1.97
N ASP A 340 -1.91 11.33 2.50
CA ASP A 340 -1.36 12.44 1.71
C ASP A 340 0.14 12.52 1.95
N PHE A 341 0.94 12.06 0.98
CA PHE A 341 2.39 12.07 1.08
C PHE A 341 2.95 13.39 0.58
N GLN A 342 3.67 14.08 1.47
CA GLN A 342 4.26 15.38 1.20
C GLN A 342 5.68 15.28 0.61
N ASP A 343 6.43 14.23 0.95
CA ASP A 343 7.77 13.97 0.43
C ASP A 343 7.86 12.58 -0.23
N PRO A 344 7.41 12.45 -1.49
CA PRO A 344 7.35 11.14 -2.16
C PRO A 344 8.72 10.45 -2.35
N LEU A 345 9.83 11.18 -2.21
CA LEU A 345 11.18 10.64 -2.32
C LEU A 345 11.61 9.89 -1.06
N ARG A 346 11.09 10.31 0.10
CA ARG A 346 11.46 9.74 1.41
C ARG A 346 10.34 8.88 2.00
N ASP A 347 9.11 9.33 1.82
CA ASP A 347 7.92 8.64 2.31
C ASP A 347 7.78 7.28 1.61
N ARG A 348 7.27 6.29 2.35
CA ARG A 348 7.09 4.92 1.88
C ARG A 348 5.64 4.51 1.96
N ILE A 349 5.26 3.62 1.04
CA ILE A 349 3.99 2.89 1.17
C ILE A 349 4.07 2.04 2.46
N PRO A 350 3.20 2.29 3.44
CA PRO A 350 3.33 1.71 4.77
C PRO A 350 3.05 0.22 4.75
N ASP A 351 3.60 -0.51 5.71
CA ASP A 351 3.09 -1.82 6.09
C ASP A 351 1.91 -1.64 7.03
N LEU A 352 0.77 -2.19 6.65
CA LEU A 352 -0.47 -2.07 7.41
C LEU A 352 -0.61 -3.17 8.47
N GLY A 353 0.38 -4.07 8.62
CA GLY A 353 0.33 -5.17 9.58
C GLY A 353 -0.79 -6.18 9.27
N LEU A 354 -1.23 -6.20 8.01
CA LEU A 354 -2.30 -7.07 7.56
C LEU A 354 -1.77 -8.51 7.48
N PRO A 355 -2.57 -9.53 7.85
CA PRO A 355 -2.12 -10.91 7.84
C PRO A 355 -1.59 -11.29 6.45
N LEU A 356 -0.30 -11.66 6.39
CA LEU A 356 0.36 -12.12 5.18
C LEU A 356 -0.35 -13.38 4.66
N SER A 357 -0.62 -13.40 3.36
CA SER A 357 -1.23 -14.54 2.70
C SER A 357 -0.23 -15.70 2.58
N PHE A 358 -0.30 -16.67 3.49
CA PHE A 358 0.08 -18.05 3.19
C PHE A 358 -1.21 -18.80 2.87
N ASP A 359 -1.50 -18.93 1.58
CA ASP A 359 -2.39 -19.97 1.05
C ASP A 359 -1.51 -20.90 0.23
#